data_AF-A0A852TDF2-F1
#
_entry.id   AF-A0A852TDF2-F1
#
_cell.length_a   1.000
_cell.length_b   1.000
_cell.length_c   1.000
_cell.angle_alpha   90.00
_cell.angle_beta   90.00
_cell.angle_gamma   90.00
#
_symmetry.space_group_name_H-M   'P 1'
#
loop_
_entity.id
_entity.type
_entity.pdbx_description
1 polymer ?
#
loop_
_entity_poly.entity_id
_entity_poly.type
_entity_poly.pdbx_seq_one_letter_code
_entity_poly.pdbx_strand_id
1 'polypeptide(L)'
;MKIQTQDFYHGAVLTQITEHPSFKALNKVDSLYGHYLVNHDTKLFVKYLSKESSPWNFSLHRNELQAISDDHESSAKVFLCLVCGEETICALNYQEITTLVDLESERQEINISVPPGGSIWVSGSKGDLPKTIRHNSFPEKLFVEQMIEI
;
A
#
# COMPACT_ATOMS: atom_id res chain seq x y z
N MET A 1 0.62 24.57 12.21
CA MET A 1 1.25 23.70 11.20
C MET A 1 0.77 24.13 9.83
N LYS A 2 1.63 24.03 8.81
CA LYS A 2 1.21 24.22 7.41
C LYS A 2 0.87 22.84 6.85
N ILE A 3 -0.16 22.79 6.01
CA ILE A 3 -0.50 21.59 5.24
C ILE A 3 0.63 21.35 4.22
N GLN A 4 1.05 20.10 4.10
CA GLN A 4 2.09 19.65 3.18
C GLN A 4 1.50 18.74 2.10
N THR A 5 2.20 18.59 0.98
CA THR A 5 1.78 17.72 -0.14
C THR A 5 1.42 16.30 0.31
N GLN A 6 2.21 15.74 1.22
CA GLN A 6 1.95 14.42 1.82
C GLN A 6 0.60 14.31 2.52
N ASP A 7 0.10 15.41 3.12
CA ASP A 7 -1.17 15.40 3.85
C ASP A 7 -2.35 15.20 2.88
N PHE A 8 -2.23 15.71 1.64
CA PHE A 8 -3.23 15.48 0.59
C PHE A 8 -3.28 14.02 0.16
N TYR A 9 -2.11 13.41 -0.12
CA TYR A 9 -2.07 12.03 -0.61
C TYR A 9 -2.40 11.00 0.47
N HIS A 10 -1.92 11.21 1.70
CA HIS A 10 -2.33 10.38 2.83
C HIS A 10 -3.81 10.61 3.15
N GLY A 11 -4.27 11.86 3.09
CA GLY A 11 -5.68 12.21 3.22
C GLY A 11 -6.58 11.47 2.22
N ALA A 12 -6.15 11.31 0.97
CA ALA A 12 -6.90 10.55 -0.05
C ALA A 12 -7.09 9.08 0.35
N VAL A 13 -6.04 8.44 0.87
CA VAL A 13 -6.10 7.05 1.38
C VAL A 13 -7.02 6.98 2.61
N LEU A 14 -6.77 7.82 3.60
CA LEU A 14 -7.47 7.77 4.88
C LEU A 14 -8.95 8.11 4.74
N THR A 15 -9.32 9.08 3.89
CA THR A 15 -10.71 9.47 3.66
C THR A 15 -11.51 8.29 3.10
N GLN A 16 -11.01 7.63 2.06
CA GLN A 16 -11.70 6.48 1.46
C GLN A 16 -11.84 5.32 2.46
N ILE A 17 -10.82 5.06 3.29
CA ILE A 17 -10.91 4.06 4.36
C ILE A 17 -12.01 4.43 5.35
N THR A 18 -12.06 5.69 5.80
CA THR A 18 -13.02 6.14 6.82
C THR A 18 -14.46 6.16 6.34
N GLU A 19 -14.68 6.25 5.03
CA GLU A 19 -16.01 6.21 4.41
C GLU A 19 -16.53 4.78 4.21
N HIS A 20 -15.67 3.76 4.36
CA HIS A 20 -16.08 2.37 4.18
C HIS A 20 -16.96 1.87 5.36
N PRO A 21 -18.08 1.15 5.12
CA PRO A 21 -19.00 0.72 6.18
C PRO A 21 -18.38 -0.15 7.27
N SER A 22 -17.33 -0.91 6.94
CA SER A 22 -16.60 -1.78 7.89
C SER A 22 -15.52 -1.06 8.71
N PHE A 23 -15.31 0.24 8.49
CA PHE A 23 -14.37 1.03 9.25
C PHE A 23 -14.87 1.27 10.69
N LYS A 24 -13.96 1.19 11.65
CA LYS A 24 -14.23 1.39 13.08
C LYS A 24 -13.23 2.32 13.76
N ALA A 25 -11.95 2.20 13.43
CA ALA A 25 -10.90 2.99 14.07
C ALA A 25 -9.67 3.17 13.17
N LEU A 26 -8.92 4.24 13.41
CA LEU A 26 -7.63 4.53 12.80
C LEU A 26 -6.65 4.97 13.88
N ASN A 27 -5.49 4.31 13.94
CA ASN A 27 -4.41 4.64 14.87
C ASN A 27 -3.07 4.72 14.12
N LYS A 28 -2.09 5.40 14.71
CA LYS A 28 -0.69 5.23 14.30
C LYS A 28 -0.12 3.96 14.95
N VAL A 29 0.70 3.23 14.21
CA VAL A 29 1.43 2.09 14.77
C VAL A 29 2.68 2.57 15.51
N ASP A 30 3.45 3.45 14.87
CA ASP A 30 4.74 3.93 15.37
C ASP A 30 5.08 5.33 14.82
N SER A 31 6.36 5.69 14.83
CA SER A 31 6.87 6.94 14.25
C SER A 31 7.14 6.88 12.75
N LEU A 32 7.07 5.69 12.12
CA LEU A 32 7.27 5.54 10.69
C LEU A 32 6.12 6.24 9.96
N TYR A 33 6.51 7.14 9.06
CA TYR A 33 5.54 7.95 8.36
C TYR A 33 4.72 7.10 7.39
N GLY A 34 3.41 7.29 7.38
CA GLY A 34 2.50 6.47 6.57
C GLY A 34 2.15 5.11 7.16
N HIS A 35 2.61 4.78 8.37
CA HIS A 35 2.28 3.52 9.03
C HIS A 35 1.05 3.66 9.95
N TYR A 36 -0.06 3.04 9.56
CA TYR A 36 -1.34 3.12 10.26
C TYR A 36 -1.91 1.76 10.61
N LEU A 37 -2.66 1.70 11.70
CA LEU A 37 -3.50 0.58 12.09
C LEU A 37 -4.96 0.95 11.83
N VAL A 38 -5.59 0.23 10.92
CA VAL A 38 -7.03 0.28 10.67
C VAL A 38 -7.71 -0.80 11.47
N ASN A 39 -8.78 -0.42 12.15
CA ASN A 39 -9.49 -1.24 13.10
C ASN A 39 -8.55 -1.77 14.19
N HIS A 40 -8.32 -3.09 14.23
CA HIS A 40 -7.50 -3.74 15.26
C HIS A 40 -6.54 -4.78 14.68
N ASP A 41 -6.63 -5.07 13.38
CA ASP A 41 -5.97 -6.22 12.74
C ASP A 41 -5.29 -5.87 11.41
N THR A 42 -5.47 -4.65 10.89
CA THR A 42 -5.01 -4.28 9.54
C THR A 42 -3.98 -3.16 9.60
N LYS A 43 -2.71 -3.48 9.40
CA LYS A 43 -1.62 -2.52 9.32
C LYS A 43 -1.37 -2.13 7.86
N LEU A 44 -1.17 -0.85 7.62
CA LEU A 44 -0.96 -0.33 6.28
C LEU A 44 0.18 0.69 6.22
N PHE A 45 0.95 0.61 5.15
CA PHE A 45 2.02 1.53 4.79
C PHE A 45 1.54 2.38 3.61
N VAL A 46 1.52 3.70 3.76
CA VAL A 46 1.17 4.64 2.69
C VAL A 46 2.43 5.27 2.13
N LYS A 47 2.61 5.14 0.82
CA LYS A 47 3.61 5.91 0.05
C LYS A 47 2.92 6.61 -1.11
N TYR A 48 3.46 7.75 -1.52
CA TYR A 48 2.90 8.50 -2.64
C TYR A 48 3.99 8.97 -3.60
N LEU A 49 3.61 9.17 -4.86
CA LEU A 49 4.38 9.90 -5.85
C LEU A 49 3.44 10.88 -6.54
N SER A 50 3.80 12.16 -6.58
CA SER A 50 2.95 13.23 -7.11
C SER A 50 2.99 13.37 -8.64
N LYS A 51 3.71 12.49 -9.33
CA LYS A 51 3.81 12.50 -10.79
C LYS A 51 2.42 12.28 -11.39
N GLU A 52 2.04 13.07 -12.39
CA GLU A 52 0.69 13.04 -12.99
C GLU A 52 0.39 11.77 -13.79
N SER A 53 1.42 11.12 -14.35
CA SER A 53 1.23 10.02 -15.29
C SER A 53 2.17 8.85 -15.04
N SER A 54 1.71 7.67 -15.43
CA SER A 54 2.48 6.43 -15.36
C SER A 54 3.76 6.49 -16.22
N PRO A 55 4.80 5.70 -15.87
CA PRO A 55 4.89 4.83 -14.72
C PRO A 55 5.29 5.57 -13.43
N TRP A 56 4.97 4.98 -12.28
CA TRP A 56 5.37 5.40 -10.94
C TRP A 56 6.32 4.35 -10.33
N ASN A 57 7.53 4.75 -9.94
CA ASN A 57 8.52 3.86 -9.33
C ASN A 57 8.69 4.19 -7.85
N PHE A 58 8.18 3.33 -6.98
CA PHE A 58 8.28 3.46 -5.53
C PHE A 58 9.50 2.71 -5.03
N SER A 59 10.33 3.39 -4.25
CA SER A 59 11.45 2.76 -3.55
C SER A 59 11.07 2.39 -2.13
N LEU A 60 11.38 1.16 -1.73
CA LEU A 60 11.26 0.67 -0.36
C LEU A 60 12.67 0.51 0.21
N HIS A 61 12.89 1.11 1.38
CA HIS A 61 14.17 1.02 2.11
C HIS A 61 14.11 -0.05 3.20
N ARG A 62 15.28 -0.52 3.66
CA ARG A 62 15.42 -1.56 4.69
C ARG A 62 14.49 -1.40 5.89
N ASN A 63 14.33 -0.20 6.42
CA ASN A 63 13.45 0.04 7.57
C ASN A 63 11.96 -0.19 7.25
N GLU A 64 11.53 0.10 6.03
CA GLU A 64 10.15 -0.16 5.58
C GLU A 64 9.94 -1.65 5.29
N LEU A 65 10.93 -2.29 4.65
CA LEU A 65 10.90 -3.73 4.35
C LEU A 65 10.86 -4.56 5.64
N GLN A 66 11.69 -4.20 6.63
CA GLN A 66 11.68 -4.83 7.95
C GLN A 66 10.34 -4.63 8.66
N ALA A 67 9.79 -3.41 8.67
CA ALA A 67 8.51 -3.14 9.32
C ALA A 67 7.36 -3.96 8.70
N ILE A 68 7.36 -4.13 7.36
CA ILE A 68 6.39 -5.00 6.67
C ILE A 68 6.52 -6.46 7.13
N SER A 69 7.76 -6.96 7.28
CA SER A 69 8.03 -8.32 7.76
C SER A 69 7.55 -8.51 9.21
N ASP A 70 7.97 -7.61 10.11
CA ASP A 70 7.64 -7.65 11.55
C ASP A 70 6.12 -7.59 11.78
N ASP A 71 5.43 -6.78 10.98
CA ASP A 71 3.97 -6.66 11.06
C ASP A 71 3.25 -7.94 10.65
N HIS A 72 3.75 -8.64 9.63
CA HIS A 72 3.20 -9.91 9.22
C HIS A 72 3.43 -10.99 10.29
N GLU A 73 4.63 -11.05 10.87
CA GLU A 73 4.93 -11.97 11.98
C GLU A 73 4.03 -11.72 13.20
N SER A 74 3.58 -10.48 13.40
CA SER A 74 2.59 -10.12 14.44
C SER A 74 1.16 -10.59 14.16
N SER A 75 0.95 -11.40 13.12
CA SER A 75 -0.37 -11.90 12.65
C SER A 75 -1.35 -10.80 12.23
N ALA A 76 -0.84 -9.62 11.87
CA ALA A 76 -1.65 -8.55 11.30
C ALA A 76 -1.82 -8.77 9.78
N LYS A 77 -2.96 -8.32 9.24
CA LYS A 77 -3.10 -8.12 7.80
C LYS A 77 -2.23 -6.94 7.41
N VAL A 78 -1.30 -7.14 6.49
CA VAL A 78 -0.37 -6.10 6.04
C VAL A 78 -0.71 -5.65 4.63
N PHE A 79 -0.77 -4.33 4.45
CA PHE A 79 -0.99 -3.71 3.15
C PHE A 79 0.03 -2.60 2.85
N LEU A 80 0.41 -2.49 1.59
CA LEU A 80 1.16 -1.37 1.04
C LEU A 80 0.24 -0.61 0.08
N CYS A 81 -0.12 0.63 0.45
CA CYS A 81 -0.96 1.52 -0.34
C CYS A 81 -0.07 2.53 -1.07
N LEU A 82 0.03 2.36 -2.39
CA LEU A 82 0.85 3.18 -3.28
C LEU A 82 -0.03 4.18 -4.03
N VAL A 83 0.07 5.45 -3.66
CA VAL A 83 -0.71 6.55 -4.25
C VAL A 83 0.01 7.09 -5.49
N CYS A 84 -0.61 6.90 -6.65
CA CYS A 84 -0.09 7.24 -7.97
C CYS A 84 -0.69 8.56 -8.46
N GLY A 85 -0.05 9.68 -8.10
CA GLY A 85 -0.57 11.02 -8.39
C GLY A 85 -1.99 11.17 -7.87
N GLU A 86 -2.85 11.77 -8.69
CA GLU A 86 -4.30 11.84 -8.45
C GLU A 86 -5.06 10.71 -9.18
N GLU A 87 -4.35 9.79 -9.84
CA GLU A 87 -4.93 8.78 -10.74
C GLU A 87 -5.54 7.61 -9.96
N THR A 88 -4.78 7.02 -9.04
CA THR A 88 -5.21 5.78 -8.37
C THR A 88 -4.46 5.47 -7.08
N ILE A 89 -5.05 4.61 -6.26
CA ILE A 89 -4.41 3.98 -5.10
C ILE A 89 -4.27 2.49 -5.39
N CYS A 90 -3.02 2.02 -5.50
CA CYS A 90 -2.72 0.61 -5.65
C CYS A 90 -2.48 0.01 -4.26
N ALA A 91 -3.42 -0.79 -3.77
CA ALA A 91 -3.27 -1.52 -2.51
C ALA A 91 -2.76 -2.94 -2.76
N LEU A 92 -1.61 -3.26 -2.20
CA LEU A 92 -0.96 -4.57 -2.24
C LEU A 92 -1.10 -5.25 -0.88
N ASN A 93 -1.53 -6.50 -0.84
CA ASN A 93 -1.49 -7.31 0.37
C ASN A 93 -0.10 -7.95 0.56
N TYR A 94 0.14 -8.58 1.71
CA TYR A 94 1.42 -9.19 2.03
C TYR A 94 1.94 -10.19 0.96
N GLN A 95 1.06 -11.04 0.43
CA GLN A 95 1.44 -12.01 -0.60
C GLN A 95 1.87 -11.32 -1.91
N GLU A 96 1.17 -10.26 -2.32
CA GLU A 96 1.53 -9.47 -3.49
C GLU A 96 2.84 -8.71 -3.25
N ILE A 97 3.05 -8.15 -2.05
CA ILE A 97 4.30 -7.48 -1.67
C ILE A 97 5.47 -8.47 -1.80
N THR A 98 5.38 -9.64 -1.18
CA THR A 98 6.45 -10.65 -1.20
C THR A 98 6.65 -11.32 -2.56
N THR A 99 5.68 -11.20 -3.48
CA THR A 99 5.86 -11.55 -4.90
C THR A 99 6.74 -10.52 -5.61
N LEU A 100 6.56 -9.23 -5.29
CA LEU A 100 7.20 -8.10 -5.96
C LEU A 100 8.60 -7.77 -5.43
N VAL A 101 8.85 -7.98 -4.14
CA VAL A 101 10.09 -7.56 -3.46
C VAL A 101 10.64 -8.63 -2.53
N ASP A 102 11.94 -8.57 -2.28
CA ASP A 102 12.62 -9.30 -1.22
C ASP A 102 12.72 -8.44 0.06
N LEU A 103 12.10 -8.89 1.15
CA LEU A 103 12.02 -8.13 2.41
C LEU A 103 13.36 -8.08 3.16
N GLU A 104 14.30 -8.97 2.87
CA GLU A 104 15.62 -9.01 3.51
C GLU A 104 16.66 -8.10 2.81
N SER A 105 16.26 -7.47 1.71
CA SER A 105 17.13 -6.61 0.91
C SER A 105 17.27 -5.19 1.48
N GLU A 106 18.36 -4.49 1.16
CA GLU A 106 18.61 -3.10 1.60
C GLU A 106 17.65 -2.09 0.95
N ARG A 107 17.33 -2.34 -0.31
CA ARG A 107 16.48 -1.49 -1.14
C ARG A 107 15.79 -2.33 -2.20
N GLN A 108 14.52 -2.05 -2.42
CA GLN A 108 13.71 -2.67 -3.46
C GLN A 108 12.86 -1.60 -4.14
N GLU A 109 12.36 -1.91 -5.34
CA GLU A 109 11.50 -1.02 -6.10
C GLU A 109 10.24 -1.73 -6.56
N ILE A 110 9.14 -0.99 -6.57
CA ILE A 110 7.86 -1.40 -7.14
C ILE A 110 7.47 -0.38 -8.20
N ASN A 111 7.24 -0.86 -9.42
CA ASN A 111 6.79 -0.06 -10.55
C ASN A 111 5.29 -0.27 -10.76
N ILE A 112 4.58 0.84 -10.92
CA ILE A 112 3.16 0.86 -11.27
C ILE A 112 2.98 1.50 -12.62
N SER A 113 2.31 0.78 -13.52
CA SER A 113 1.93 1.27 -14.85
C SER A 113 0.42 1.18 -15.06
N VAL A 114 -0.16 2.24 -15.59
CA VAL A 114 -1.61 2.32 -15.89
C VAL A 114 -1.73 2.77 -17.35
N PRO A 115 -1.96 1.83 -18.29
CA PRO A 115 -2.29 2.18 -19.66
C PRO A 115 -3.57 3.04 -19.71
N PRO A 116 -3.75 3.90 -20.71
CA PRO A 116 -4.96 4.71 -20.85
C PRO A 116 -6.24 3.86 -20.81
N GLY A 117 -7.11 4.11 -19.82
CA GLY A 117 -8.35 3.34 -19.60
C GLY A 117 -8.15 1.88 -19.19
N GLY A 118 -6.93 1.49 -18.86
CA GLY A 118 -6.54 0.13 -18.49
C GLY A 118 -6.72 -0.20 -17.01
N SER A 119 -6.24 -1.38 -16.63
CA SER A 119 -6.05 -1.75 -15.22
C SER A 119 -4.63 -1.47 -14.76
N ILE A 120 -4.39 -1.55 -13.46
CA ILE A 120 -3.09 -1.30 -12.83
C ILE A 120 -2.19 -2.52 -13.04
N TRP A 121 -1.03 -2.29 -13.65
CA TRP A 121 0.05 -3.28 -13.78
C TRP A 121 1.11 -3.00 -12.73
N VAL A 122 1.59 -4.05 -12.07
CA VAL A 122 2.56 -3.94 -10.97
C VAL A 122 3.72 -4.90 -11.22
N SER A 123 4.92 -4.33 -11.28
CA SER A 123 6.19 -5.05 -11.33
C SER A 123 7.08 -4.64 -10.17
N GLY A 124 8.02 -5.49 -9.79
CA GLY A 124 8.92 -5.24 -8.68
C GLY A 124 10.30 -5.84 -8.90
N SER A 125 11.24 -5.49 -8.02
CA SER A 125 12.62 -5.96 -8.11
C SER A 125 12.78 -7.49 -8.13
N LYS A 126 11.87 -8.22 -7.47
CA LYS A 126 11.87 -9.69 -7.40
C LYS A 126 11.08 -10.35 -8.53
N GLY A 127 10.02 -9.69 -9.01
CA GLY A 127 9.14 -10.24 -10.03
C GLY A 127 7.89 -9.38 -10.23
N ASP A 128 6.95 -9.92 -11.00
CA ASP A 128 5.73 -9.21 -11.43
C ASP A 128 4.47 -9.87 -10.86
N LEU A 129 3.40 -9.10 -10.68
CA LEU A 129 2.10 -9.71 -10.39
C LEU A 129 1.53 -10.38 -11.65
N PRO A 130 1.00 -11.61 -11.54
CA PRO A 130 0.45 -12.34 -12.68
C PRO A 130 -0.89 -11.78 -13.16
N LYS A 131 -1.55 -10.94 -12.35
CA LYS A 131 -2.84 -10.31 -12.65
C LYS A 131 -2.77 -8.82 -12.35
N THR A 132 -3.51 -8.06 -13.14
CA THR A 132 -3.68 -6.62 -12.92
C THR A 132 -4.59 -6.34 -11.73
N ILE A 133 -4.42 -5.17 -11.12
CA ILE A 133 -5.25 -4.67 -10.03
C ILE A 133 -6.29 -3.69 -10.60
N ARG A 134 -7.53 -3.75 -10.10
CA ARG A 134 -8.59 -2.81 -10.50
C ARG A 134 -8.46 -1.50 -9.73
N HIS A 135 -8.74 -0.37 -10.39
CA HIS A 135 -8.74 0.96 -9.76
C HIS A 135 -9.66 1.04 -8.53
N ASN A 136 -10.85 0.43 -8.63
CA ASN A 136 -11.85 0.44 -7.56
C ASN A 136 -11.68 -0.71 -6.55
N SER A 137 -10.52 -1.38 -6.53
CA SER A 137 -10.28 -2.45 -5.55
C SER A 137 -10.00 -1.89 -4.15
N PHE A 138 -9.53 -0.66 -4.05
CA PHE A 138 -9.39 0.07 -2.80
C PHE A 138 -10.63 0.94 -2.55
N PRO A 139 -11.12 1.07 -1.30
CA PRO A 139 -10.61 0.48 -0.06
C PRO A 139 -11.13 -0.93 0.26
N GLU A 140 -12.07 -1.47 -0.53
CA GLU A 140 -12.73 -2.77 -0.29
C GLU A 140 -11.74 -3.88 0.07
N LYS A 141 -10.62 -3.98 -0.66
CA LYS A 141 -9.58 -4.99 -0.47
C LYS A 141 -9.03 -5.08 0.96
N LEU A 142 -9.07 -3.99 1.73
CA LEU A 142 -8.63 -3.98 3.13
C LEU A 142 -9.60 -4.70 4.08
N PHE A 143 -10.87 -4.77 3.71
CA PHE A 143 -11.95 -5.23 4.59
C PHE A 143 -12.47 -6.62 4.24
N VAL A 144 -12.03 -7.20 3.11
CA VAL A 144 -12.33 -8.58 2.73
C VAL A 144 -11.44 -9.54 3.54
N GLU A 145 -12.00 -10.66 3.99
CA GLU A 145 -11.23 -11.72 4.64
C GLU A 145 -10.17 -12.28 3.68
N GLN A 146 -8.91 -12.15 4.08
CA GLN A 146 -7.81 -12.84 3.43
C GLN A 146 -7.53 -14.12 4.23
N MET A 147 -7.53 -15.28 3.56
CA MET A 147 -7.09 -16.51 4.20
C MET A 147 -5.62 -16.34 4.57
N ILE A 148 -5.32 -16.31 5.87
CA ILE A 148 -3.95 -16.40 6.36
C ILE A 148 -3.63 -17.90 6.39
N GLU A 149 -2.82 -18.37 5.45
CA GLU A 149 -2.21 -19.70 5.59
C GLU A 149 -1.16 -19.60 6.70
N ILE A 150 -1.42 -20.31 7.80
CA ILE A 150 -0.53 -20.44 8.97
C ILE A 150 0.42 -21.62 8.73
#